data_AF-A0A965P2R3-F1
#
_entry.id   AF-A0A965P2R3-F1
#
_cell.length_a   1.000
_cell.length_b   1.000
_cell.length_c   1.000
_cell.angle_alpha   90.00
_cell.angle_beta   90.00
_cell.angle_gamma   90.00
#
_symmetry.space_group_name_H-M   'P 1'
#
loop_
_entity.id
_entity.type
_entity.pdbx_description
1 polymer ?
#
loop_
_entity_poly.entity_id
_entity_poly.type
_entity_poly.pdbx_seq_one_letter_code
_entity_poly.pdbx_strand_id
1 'polypeptide(L)'
;MSYLITTPPKFGRVLQVDDIYGNDSTGRPGEAPFKTVAAAVSASVSGDTIWVSPGTYNLAGGITMKDGTALRGMSTQTTTLQMTGVLGNTTLWTMGENCRLEDITLNLTSNDHHNLTGIAFPGTTSVTSKVRPSVINVNNAAAGDTPGGTSNVYGAHCSGSGSLGAASFTFNSLKGLTINVLSAGSGSKRGIYVSGPGAITTRDINLYVSGSSTSPGTFYGAEVDNSSGQVQFRTSTIFGTTADICQSSGSIQLGPGTDLVNKTAAGKNFTTYVYPTTLWYGTIGSMTNTGLTPNFSVYLMPGASTIQASQSIGGRTFYQYPDSNINYYAIQQKSVCFGLFVSSSVGPGVGNTTKVVVMKNGVDTAITGTITDGILASRYYDSSVDLAQFDKISLRCEISGATNATHDLWAQVDLF
;
A
#
# COMPACT_ATOMS: atom_id res chain seq x y z
N MET A 1 -31.99 -40.74 -33.38
CA MET A 1 -30.65 -41.11 -32.88
C MET A 1 -30.16 -39.93 -32.04
N SER A 2 -30.45 -39.91 -30.74
CA SER A 2 -29.86 -38.91 -29.85
C SER A 2 -28.47 -39.41 -29.47
N TYR A 3 -27.43 -38.71 -29.92
CA TYR A 3 -26.08 -38.98 -29.46
C TYR A 3 -25.97 -38.45 -28.03
N LEU A 4 -26.25 -39.31 -27.05
CA LEU A 4 -25.89 -39.05 -25.66
C LEU A 4 -24.36 -38.94 -25.63
N ILE A 5 -23.84 -37.73 -25.54
CA ILE A 5 -22.44 -37.49 -25.17
C ILE A 5 -22.33 -37.94 -23.71
N THR A 6 -21.99 -39.22 -23.48
CA THR A 6 -21.94 -39.84 -22.15
C THR A 6 -20.63 -39.58 -21.40
N THR A 7 -19.62 -39.02 -22.07
CA THR A 7 -18.36 -38.67 -21.43
C THR A 7 -18.30 -37.17 -21.20
N PRO A 8 -18.26 -36.70 -19.93
CA PRO A 8 -18.02 -35.29 -19.66
C PRO A 8 -16.70 -34.85 -20.33
N PRO A 9 -16.59 -33.57 -20.74
CA PRO A 9 -15.36 -33.05 -21.31
C PRO A 9 -14.19 -33.30 -20.36
N LYS A 10 -13.12 -33.92 -20.88
CA LYS A 10 -11.92 -34.19 -20.10
C LYS A 10 -11.11 -32.91 -19.98
N PHE A 11 -10.89 -32.46 -18.76
CA PHE A 11 -9.92 -31.41 -18.48
C PHE A 11 -8.58 -32.06 -18.15
N GLY A 12 -7.46 -31.37 -18.32
CA GLY A 12 -6.15 -31.96 -18.01
C GLY A 12 -5.95 -32.10 -16.50
N ARG A 13 -4.98 -31.36 -15.96
CA ARG A 13 -4.67 -31.32 -14.52
C ARG A 13 -5.65 -30.45 -13.74
N VAL A 14 -6.95 -30.65 -13.97
CA VAL A 14 -8.03 -29.87 -13.37
C VAL A 14 -8.94 -30.77 -12.56
N LEU A 15 -9.02 -30.51 -11.25
CA LEU A 15 -9.97 -31.19 -10.37
C LEU A 15 -11.22 -30.33 -10.29
N GLN A 16 -12.36 -30.86 -10.71
CA GLN A 16 -13.63 -30.14 -10.62
C GLN A 16 -14.30 -30.42 -9.28
N VAL A 17 -14.98 -29.43 -8.72
CA VAL A 17 -15.83 -29.57 -7.54
C VAL A 17 -17.23 -29.09 -7.87
N ASP A 18 -18.23 -29.93 -7.61
CA ASP A 18 -19.64 -29.65 -7.85
C ASP A 18 -20.49 -30.32 -6.76
N ASP A 19 -21.26 -29.57 -5.99
CA ASP A 19 -22.03 -30.09 -4.86
C ASP A 19 -23.28 -30.89 -5.28
N ILE A 20 -23.75 -30.70 -6.51
CA ILE A 20 -24.95 -31.35 -7.05
C ILE A 20 -24.57 -32.67 -7.74
N TYR A 21 -23.62 -32.62 -8.68
CA TYR A 21 -23.27 -33.75 -9.54
C TYR A 21 -21.95 -34.44 -9.16
N GLY A 22 -21.20 -33.88 -8.20
CA GLY A 22 -19.95 -34.46 -7.72
C GLY A 22 -20.14 -35.67 -6.81
N ASN A 23 -19.12 -36.52 -6.77
CA ASN A 23 -19.05 -37.66 -5.86
C ASN A 23 -17.60 -37.91 -5.43
N ASP A 24 -17.31 -37.78 -4.14
CA ASP A 24 -15.95 -37.89 -3.59
C ASP A 24 -15.33 -39.29 -3.74
N SER A 25 -16.16 -40.33 -3.87
CA SER A 25 -15.68 -41.71 -4.06
C SER A 25 -15.24 -42.01 -5.51
N THR A 26 -15.78 -41.27 -6.47
CA THR A 26 -15.51 -41.46 -7.91
C THR A 26 -14.82 -40.26 -8.56
N GLY A 27 -14.72 -39.14 -7.85
CA GLY A 27 -14.10 -37.89 -8.31
C GLY A 27 -12.63 -38.10 -8.66
N ARG A 28 -12.21 -37.57 -9.81
CA ARG A 28 -10.86 -37.76 -10.34
C ARG A 28 -10.39 -36.51 -11.11
N PRO A 29 -9.09 -36.18 -11.05
CA PRO A 29 -8.53 -35.12 -11.88
C PRO A 29 -8.84 -35.34 -13.36
N GLY A 30 -9.38 -34.32 -14.00
CA GLY A 30 -9.67 -34.30 -15.43
C GLY A 30 -10.89 -35.10 -15.89
N GLU A 31 -11.60 -35.75 -14.98
CA GLU A 31 -12.73 -36.64 -15.29
C GLU A 31 -13.99 -36.24 -14.50
N ALA A 32 -14.41 -37.07 -13.53
CA ALA A 32 -15.63 -36.82 -12.75
C ALA A 32 -15.36 -35.80 -11.62
N PRO A 33 -16.31 -34.87 -11.36
CA PRO A 33 -16.16 -33.89 -10.29
C PRO A 33 -16.19 -34.54 -8.91
N PHE A 34 -15.40 -33.97 -7.99
CA PHE A 34 -15.54 -34.19 -6.56
C PHE A 34 -16.80 -33.48 -6.06
N LYS A 35 -17.41 -34.02 -5.01
CA LYS A 35 -18.55 -33.38 -4.34
C LYS A 35 -18.10 -32.25 -3.40
N THR A 36 -16.94 -32.45 -2.76
CA THR A 36 -16.43 -31.53 -1.74
C THR A 36 -15.07 -30.96 -2.13
N VAL A 37 -14.83 -29.71 -1.69
CA VAL A 37 -13.52 -29.07 -1.83
C VAL A 37 -12.44 -29.83 -1.05
N ALA A 38 -12.78 -30.38 0.11
CA ALA A 38 -11.85 -31.17 0.93
C ALA A 38 -11.33 -32.40 0.19
N ALA A 39 -12.20 -33.15 -0.49
CA ALA A 39 -11.81 -34.30 -1.27
C ALA A 39 -10.92 -33.91 -2.46
N ALA A 40 -11.25 -32.83 -3.18
CA ALA A 40 -10.43 -32.34 -4.28
C ALA A 40 -9.04 -31.85 -3.82
N VAL A 41 -8.95 -31.10 -2.72
CA VAL A 41 -7.66 -30.68 -2.15
C VAL A 41 -6.85 -31.89 -1.68
N SER A 42 -7.50 -32.90 -1.11
CA SER A 42 -6.84 -34.15 -0.71
C SER A 42 -6.34 -34.96 -1.92
N ALA A 43 -7.02 -34.88 -3.06
CA ALA A 43 -6.61 -35.57 -4.28
C ALA A 43 -5.59 -34.81 -5.14
N SER A 44 -5.47 -33.48 -4.98
CA SER A 44 -4.58 -32.66 -5.80
C SER A 44 -3.11 -32.94 -5.55
N VAL A 45 -2.29 -32.64 -6.55
CA VAL A 45 -0.82 -32.67 -6.48
C VAL A 45 -0.23 -31.40 -7.12
N SER A 46 1.04 -31.10 -6.82
CA SER A 46 1.72 -29.90 -7.33
C SER A 46 1.61 -29.75 -8.85
N GLY A 47 1.11 -28.60 -9.32
CA GLY A 47 0.79 -28.31 -10.72
C GLY A 47 -0.68 -28.49 -11.10
N ASP A 48 -1.53 -28.95 -10.19
CA ASP A 48 -2.97 -29.06 -10.42
C ASP A 48 -3.72 -27.74 -10.14
N THR A 49 -4.83 -27.56 -10.84
CA THR A 49 -5.83 -26.52 -10.56
C THR A 49 -7.13 -27.16 -10.09
N ILE A 50 -7.65 -26.72 -8.95
CA ILE A 50 -8.98 -27.08 -8.46
C ILE A 50 -9.95 -26.01 -8.92
N TRP A 51 -11.00 -26.40 -9.65
CA TRP A 51 -12.04 -25.51 -10.15
C TRP A 51 -13.37 -25.82 -9.46
N VAL A 52 -13.85 -24.85 -8.69
CA VAL A 52 -15.07 -24.99 -7.90
C VAL A 52 -16.25 -24.37 -8.66
N SER A 53 -17.28 -25.18 -8.96
CA SER A 53 -18.54 -24.75 -9.55
C SER A 53 -19.31 -23.78 -8.62
N PRO A 54 -20.23 -22.96 -9.15
CA PRO A 54 -21.14 -22.15 -8.35
C PRO A 54 -21.86 -22.98 -7.29
N GLY A 55 -21.93 -22.45 -6.07
CA GLY A 55 -22.53 -23.14 -4.94
C GLY A 55 -22.04 -22.61 -3.60
N THR A 56 -22.67 -23.10 -2.54
CA THR A 56 -22.28 -22.84 -1.15
C THR A 56 -21.81 -24.14 -0.52
N TYR A 57 -20.50 -24.24 -0.32
CA TYR A 57 -19.85 -25.44 0.18
C TYR A 57 -19.58 -25.32 1.68
N ASN A 58 -20.34 -26.07 2.48
CA ASN A 58 -20.13 -26.19 3.91
C ASN A 58 -18.96 -27.13 4.19
N LEU A 59 -17.90 -26.60 4.78
CA LEU A 59 -16.70 -27.37 5.10
C LEU A 59 -16.85 -28.03 6.47
N ALA A 60 -16.52 -29.32 6.56
CA ALA A 60 -16.53 -30.06 7.83
C ALA A 60 -15.36 -29.66 8.76
N GLY A 61 -14.34 -28.99 8.20
CA GLY A 61 -13.14 -28.54 8.90
C GLY A 61 -12.33 -27.58 8.02
N GLY A 62 -11.32 -26.96 8.61
CA GLY A 62 -10.39 -26.08 7.89
C GLY A 62 -9.64 -26.80 6.78
N ILE A 63 -9.36 -26.10 5.68
CA ILE A 63 -8.64 -26.64 4.52
C ILE A 63 -7.18 -26.20 4.56
N THR A 64 -6.26 -27.14 4.30
CA THR A 64 -4.85 -26.84 4.04
C THR A 64 -4.55 -27.09 2.57
N MET A 65 -4.18 -26.05 1.84
CA MET A 65 -3.76 -26.17 0.45
C MET A 65 -2.47 -26.96 0.36
N LYS A 66 -2.38 -27.87 -0.61
CA LYS A 66 -1.13 -28.57 -0.93
C LYS A 66 -0.21 -27.70 -1.77
N ASP A 67 1.09 -27.79 -1.51
CA ASP A 67 2.09 -26.98 -2.19
C ASP A 67 2.03 -27.07 -3.72
N GLY A 68 2.17 -25.92 -4.39
CA GLY A 68 2.18 -25.81 -5.84
C GLY A 68 0.83 -26.03 -6.51
N THR A 69 -0.28 -25.99 -5.76
CA THR A 69 -1.64 -26.11 -6.30
C THR A 69 -2.35 -24.76 -6.42
N ALA A 70 -3.25 -24.64 -7.39
CA ALA A 70 -4.16 -23.51 -7.51
C ALA A 70 -5.59 -23.94 -7.18
N LEU A 71 -6.38 -23.05 -6.57
CA LEU A 71 -7.82 -23.20 -6.42
C LEU A 71 -8.53 -21.94 -6.90
N ARG A 72 -9.56 -22.13 -7.71
CA ARG A 72 -10.34 -21.07 -8.31
C ARG A 72 -11.83 -21.36 -8.18
N GLY A 73 -12.58 -20.42 -7.60
CA GLY A 73 -14.04 -20.39 -7.73
C GLY A 73 -14.48 -19.87 -9.09
N MET A 74 -15.74 -20.09 -9.46
CA MET A 74 -16.27 -19.54 -10.72
C MET A 74 -16.42 -18.01 -10.66
N SER A 75 -16.81 -17.48 -9.50
CA SER A 75 -16.78 -16.05 -9.19
C SER A 75 -16.95 -15.82 -7.69
N THR A 76 -16.52 -14.65 -7.20
CA THR A 76 -16.74 -14.24 -5.80
C THR A 76 -18.23 -14.16 -5.42
N GLN A 77 -19.13 -13.91 -6.38
CA GLN A 77 -20.56 -13.79 -6.10
C GLN A 77 -21.27 -15.15 -6.03
N THR A 78 -20.77 -16.15 -6.75
CA THR A 78 -21.47 -17.43 -6.94
C THR A 78 -20.80 -18.61 -6.28
N THR A 79 -19.54 -18.47 -5.84
CA THR A 79 -18.79 -19.56 -5.17
C THR A 79 -18.45 -19.15 -3.75
N THR A 80 -19.06 -19.84 -2.77
CA THR A 80 -18.84 -19.58 -1.35
C THR A 80 -18.34 -20.85 -0.66
N LEU A 81 -17.22 -20.75 0.07
CA LEU A 81 -16.76 -21.77 1.01
C LEU A 81 -16.98 -21.27 2.43
N GLN A 82 -17.57 -22.10 3.29
CA GLN A 82 -17.92 -21.63 4.62
C GLN A 82 -17.81 -22.66 5.74
N MET A 83 -17.55 -22.13 6.93
CA MET A 83 -17.74 -22.79 8.22
C MET A 83 -18.53 -21.84 9.11
N THR A 84 -19.78 -22.18 9.43
CA THR A 84 -20.67 -21.31 10.19
C THR A 84 -20.97 -21.89 11.56
N GLY A 85 -21.06 -21.04 12.58
CA GLY A 85 -21.39 -21.45 13.95
C GLY A 85 -20.37 -22.43 14.55
N VAL A 86 -19.08 -22.20 14.29
CA VAL A 86 -18.03 -23.08 14.82
C VAL A 86 -17.99 -23.03 16.35
N LEU A 87 -17.78 -24.19 16.98
CA LEU A 87 -17.81 -24.36 18.45
C LEU A 87 -16.41 -24.41 19.08
N GLY A 88 -15.40 -23.94 18.36
CA GLY A 88 -14.02 -23.94 18.82
C GLY A 88 -13.09 -23.12 17.93
N ASN A 89 -11.83 -23.03 18.36
CA ASN A 89 -10.79 -22.34 17.63
C ASN A 89 -10.66 -22.91 16.21
N THR A 90 -10.72 -22.06 15.21
CA THR A 90 -10.85 -22.48 13.81
C THR A 90 -10.02 -21.60 12.89
N THR A 91 -9.27 -22.24 12.00
CA THR A 91 -8.72 -21.61 10.79
C THR A 91 -9.48 -22.15 9.60
N LEU A 92 -10.13 -21.27 8.83
CA LEU A 92 -10.93 -21.69 7.67
C LEU A 92 -10.02 -22.17 6.53
N TRP A 93 -8.95 -21.42 6.25
CA TRP A 93 -8.02 -21.72 5.17
C TRP A 93 -6.57 -21.57 5.61
N THR A 94 -5.74 -22.56 5.30
CA THR A 94 -4.29 -22.54 5.50
C THR A 94 -3.62 -22.64 4.13
N MET A 95 -2.79 -21.65 3.79
CA MET A 95 -2.05 -21.66 2.53
C MET A 95 -0.93 -22.70 2.58
N GLY A 96 -0.71 -23.38 1.45
CA GLY A 96 0.54 -24.10 1.16
C GLY A 96 1.52 -23.19 0.43
N GLU A 97 2.74 -23.67 0.20
CA GLU A 97 3.78 -22.95 -0.54
C GLU A 97 3.49 -22.93 -2.05
N ASN A 98 3.87 -21.87 -2.75
CA ASN A 98 3.64 -21.71 -4.19
C ASN A 98 2.17 -21.90 -4.65
N CYS A 99 1.21 -21.57 -3.79
CA CYS A 99 -0.21 -21.76 -4.06
C CYS A 99 -0.88 -20.50 -4.63
N ARG A 100 -2.06 -20.70 -5.22
CA ARG A 100 -2.97 -19.61 -5.59
C ARG A 100 -4.41 -19.91 -5.16
N LEU A 101 -5.07 -18.94 -4.53
CA LEU A 101 -6.49 -18.96 -4.21
C LEU A 101 -7.18 -17.76 -4.89
N GLU A 102 -8.25 -17.97 -5.64
CA GLU A 102 -8.92 -16.88 -6.35
C GLU A 102 -10.42 -17.07 -6.63
N ASP A 103 -11.10 -15.95 -6.88
CA ASP A 103 -12.49 -15.86 -7.34
C ASP A 103 -13.49 -16.57 -6.43
N ILE A 104 -13.31 -16.41 -5.12
CA ILE A 104 -14.13 -17.10 -4.11
C ILE A 104 -14.48 -16.22 -2.92
N THR A 105 -15.64 -16.48 -2.31
CA THR A 105 -16.02 -15.93 -1.00
C THR A 105 -15.76 -16.96 0.09
N LEU A 106 -15.11 -16.52 1.17
CA LEU A 106 -14.80 -17.30 2.37
C LEU A 106 -15.58 -16.76 3.56
N ASN A 107 -16.38 -17.60 4.22
CA ASN A 107 -17.13 -17.22 5.43
C ASN A 107 -16.75 -18.11 6.62
N LEU A 108 -16.28 -17.49 7.71
CA LEU A 108 -16.06 -18.14 8.99
C LEU A 108 -16.89 -17.44 10.06
N THR A 109 -17.82 -18.15 10.70
CA THR A 109 -18.64 -17.56 11.78
C THR A 109 -18.65 -18.38 13.06
N SER A 110 -18.79 -17.70 14.20
CA SER A 110 -18.99 -18.27 15.54
C SER A 110 -20.05 -17.47 16.29
N ASN A 111 -20.82 -18.14 17.16
CA ASN A 111 -21.69 -17.48 18.13
C ASN A 111 -21.05 -17.42 19.53
N ASP A 112 -19.80 -17.88 19.67
CA ASP A 112 -19.04 -17.91 20.92
C ASP A 112 -17.66 -17.24 20.72
N HIS A 113 -16.98 -16.97 21.84
CA HIS A 113 -15.63 -16.41 21.82
C HIS A 113 -14.57 -17.48 21.57
N HIS A 114 -14.02 -17.48 20.34
CA HIS A 114 -12.95 -18.39 19.91
C HIS A 114 -11.85 -17.67 19.15
N ASN A 115 -10.70 -18.31 18.99
CA ASN A 115 -9.67 -17.86 18.07
C ASN A 115 -10.07 -18.25 16.65
N LEU A 116 -10.32 -17.26 15.80
CA LEU A 116 -10.79 -17.45 14.43
C LEU A 116 -9.81 -16.82 13.44
N THR A 117 -9.45 -17.58 12.40
CA THR A 117 -8.59 -17.09 11.32
C THR A 117 -9.21 -17.42 9.97
N GLY A 118 -9.44 -16.40 9.14
CA GLY A 118 -9.95 -16.58 7.78
C GLY A 118 -8.92 -17.30 6.89
N ILE A 119 -7.76 -16.67 6.71
CA ILE A 119 -6.63 -17.26 5.98
C ILE A 119 -5.35 -17.19 6.83
N ALA A 120 -4.68 -18.33 6.99
CA ALA A 120 -3.36 -18.44 7.61
C ALA A 120 -2.24 -18.56 6.56
N PHE A 121 -1.16 -17.82 6.79
CA PHE A 121 0.10 -17.87 6.05
C PHE A 121 1.24 -18.39 6.97
N PRO A 122 1.36 -19.73 7.13
CA PRO A 122 2.50 -20.33 7.83
C PRO A 122 3.76 -20.36 6.94
N GLY A 123 4.87 -20.91 7.45
CA GLY A 123 6.04 -21.21 6.61
C GLY A 123 6.61 -20.00 5.88
N THR A 124 6.82 -20.09 4.56
CA THR A 124 7.15 -18.97 3.67
C THR A 124 5.99 -18.56 2.76
N THR A 125 4.78 -19.05 3.05
CA THR A 125 3.61 -18.90 2.18
C THR A 125 3.22 -17.45 1.92
N SER A 126 3.52 -16.52 2.83
CA SER A 126 3.25 -15.09 2.66
C SER A 126 4.11 -14.43 1.57
N VAL A 127 5.19 -15.08 1.13
CA VAL A 127 6.06 -14.62 0.03
C VAL A 127 6.05 -15.57 -1.18
N THR A 128 5.48 -16.77 -1.07
CA THR A 128 5.37 -17.73 -2.19
C THR A 128 3.96 -17.93 -2.71
N SER A 129 2.93 -17.60 -1.93
CA SER A 129 1.53 -17.90 -2.26
C SER A 129 0.65 -16.66 -2.42
N LYS A 130 -0.37 -16.77 -3.27
CA LYS A 130 -1.19 -15.64 -3.74
C LYS A 130 -2.66 -15.84 -3.43
N VAL A 131 -3.29 -14.82 -2.85
CA VAL A 131 -4.76 -14.71 -2.76
C VAL A 131 -5.21 -13.56 -3.66
N ARG A 132 -6.14 -13.86 -4.57
CA ARG A 132 -6.60 -13.03 -5.68
C ARG A 132 -8.12 -12.94 -5.64
N PRO A 133 -8.76 -12.03 -6.41
CA PRO A 133 -10.00 -11.38 -6.03
C PRO A 133 -10.95 -12.28 -5.25
N SER A 134 -11.09 -11.97 -3.97
CA SER A 134 -11.79 -12.80 -3.00
C SER A 134 -12.38 -11.94 -1.90
N VAL A 135 -13.49 -12.41 -1.33
CA VAL A 135 -14.10 -11.80 -0.15
C VAL A 135 -13.86 -12.73 1.03
N ILE A 136 -13.33 -12.20 2.12
CA ILE A 136 -13.03 -12.95 3.34
C ILE A 136 -13.84 -12.33 4.46
N ASN A 137 -14.77 -13.10 5.02
CA ASN A 137 -15.61 -12.67 6.14
C ASN A 137 -15.30 -13.55 7.35
N VAL A 138 -14.85 -12.94 8.44
CA VAL A 138 -14.65 -13.61 9.73
C VAL A 138 -15.51 -12.89 10.76
N ASN A 139 -16.50 -13.59 11.31
CA ASN A 139 -17.53 -12.97 12.13
C ASN A 139 -17.83 -13.75 13.42
N ASN A 140 -17.62 -13.12 14.57
CA ASN A 140 -18.17 -13.60 15.84
C ASN A 140 -18.88 -12.49 16.63
N ALA A 141 -19.43 -11.49 15.96
CA ALA A 141 -20.20 -10.41 16.59
C ALA A 141 -21.41 -10.95 17.38
N ALA A 142 -21.93 -12.12 17.01
CA ALA A 142 -23.02 -12.79 17.71
C ALA A 142 -22.63 -13.38 19.09
N ALA A 143 -21.33 -13.45 19.42
CA ALA A 143 -20.86 -13.88 20.75
C ALA A 143 -21.24 -12.91 21.88
N GLY A 144 -21.62 -11.69 21.55
CA GLY A 144 -21.99 -10.65 22.51
C GLY A 144 -20.78 -10.01 23.20
N ASP A 145 -21.05 -8.92 23.92
CA ASP A 145 -20.03 -8.17 24.69
C ASP A 145 -20.03 -8.53 26.18
N THR A 146 -20.40 -9.77 26.51
CA THR A 146 -20.50 -10.19 27.90
C THR A 146 -19.17 -9.93 28.61
N PRO A 147 -19.17 -9.26 29.79
CA PRO A 147 -17.93 -8.90 30.48
C PRO A 147 -17.08 -10.14 30.77
N GLY A 148 -15.98 -10.32 30.04
CA GLY A 148 -15.02 -11.43 30.21
C GLY A 148 -14.80 -12.31 28.97
N GLY A 149 -15.70 -12.25 27.98
CA GLY A 149 -15.52 -12.97 26.71
C GLY A 149 -14.28 -12.49 25.94
N THR A 150 -13.35 -13.40 25.63
CA THR A 150 -12.09 -13.06 24.95
C THR A 150 -11.90 -13.91 23.70
N SER A 151 -11.68 -13.25 22.56
CA SER A 151 -11.43 -13.91 21.28
C SER A 151 -10.34 -13.19 20.48
N ASN A 152 -9.58 -13.93 19.70
CA ASN A 152 -8.69 -13.36 18.70
C ASN A 152 -9.25 -13.66 17.31
N VAL A 153 -9.49 -12.63 16.50
CA VAL A 153 -10.17 -12.80 15.21
C VAL A 153 -9.37 -12.11 14.12
N TYR A 154 -8.91 -12.90 13.15
CA TYR A 154 -8.01 -12.45 12.11
C TYR A 154 -8.60 -12.74 10.73
N GLY A 155 -8.64 -11.75 9.84
CA GLY A 155 -9.00 -11.95 8.44
C GLY A 155 -7.91 -12.71 7.70
N ALA A 156 -6.69 -12.17 7.71
CA ALA A 156 -5.47 -12.81 7.25
C ALA A 156 -4.39 -12.78 8.34
N HIS A 157 -3.75 -13.91 8.61
CA HIS A 157 -2.75 -14.05 9.67
C HIS A 157 -1.43 -14.61 9.11
N CYS A 158 -0.36 -13.84 9.23
CA CYS A 158 1.00 -14.28 8.94
C CYS A 158 1.74 -14.60 10.24
N SER A 159 1.86 -15.89 10.52
CA SER A 159 2.70 -16.44 11.59
C SER A 159 4.02 -17.01 11.06
N GLY A 160 4.15 -17.14 9.75
CA GLY A 160 5.34 -17.61 9.07
C GLY A 160 6.50 -16.61 9.04
N SER A 161 7.46 -16.93 8.17
CA SER A 161 8.70 -16.24 7.88
C SER A 161 8.74 -15.75 6.43
N GLY A 162 9.76 -14.99 6.08
CA GLY A 162 9.99 -14.46 4.74
C GLY A 162 10.05 -12.94 4.74
N SER A 163 11.06 -12.39 4.07
CA SER A 163 11.32 -10.95 4.06
C SER A 163 10.79 -10.27 2.80
N LEU A 164 10.43 -8.99 2.90
CA LEU A 164 10.26 -8.16 1.71
C LEU A 164 11.60 -8.04 0.97
N GLY A 165 11.57 -8.25 -0.34
CA GLY A 165 12.68 -7.98 -1.25
C GLY A 165 12.17 -7.37 -2.55
N ALA A 166 13.08 -7.09 -3.49
CA ALA A 166 12.71 -6.55 -4.80
C ALA A 166 11.70 -7.46 -5.55
N ALA A 167 11.79 -8.78 -5.36
CA ALA A 167 10.84 -9.75 -5.92
C ALA A 167 9.43 -9.63 -5.31
N SER A 168 9.29 -9.11 -4.08
CA SER A 168 7.98 -8.97 -3.43
C SER A 168 7.08 -7.94 -4.14
N PHE A 169 7.67 -7.00 -4.89
CA PHE A 169 6.93 -5.99 -5.67
C PHE A 169 6.16 -6.59 -6.85
N THR A 170 6.65 -7.68 -7.44
CA THR A 170 5.94 -8.43 -8.50
C THR A 170 4.96 -9.45 -7.92
N PHE A 171 5.15 -9.82 -6.65
CA PHE A 171 4.45 -10.93 -6.03
C PHE A 171 3.09 -10.55 -5.44
N ASN A 172 3.00 -9.52 -4.59
CA ASN A 172 1.80 -9.11 -3.80
C ASN A 172 1.01 -10.31 -3.26
N SER A 173 1.28 -10.80 -2.05
CA SER A 173 0.60 -12.00 -1.52
C SER A 173 -0.91 -11.85 -1.47
N LEU A 174 -1.42 -10.65 -1.18
CA LEU A 174 -2.84 -10.34 -1.22
C LEU A 174 -3.11 -9.30 -2.32
N LYS A 175 -4.10 -9.52 -3.19
CA LYS A 175 -4.51 -8.50 -4.18
C LYS A 175 -6.00 -8.59 -4.52
N GLY A 176 -6.67 -7.43 -4.60
CA GLY A 176 -8.07 -7.34 -5.04
C GLY A 176 -9.06 -7.90 -4.02
N LEU A 177 -8.75 -7.78 -2.72
CA LEU A 177 -9.52 -8.45 -1.67
C LEU A 177 -10.42 -7.49 -0.90
N THR A 178 -11.54 -8.02 -0.43
CA THR A 178 -12.30 -7.41 0.66
C THR A 178 -12.18 -8.32 1.87
N ILE A 179 -11.68 -7.80 2.99
CA ILE A 179 -11.54 -8.54 4.25
C ILE A 179 -12.39 -7.84 5.31
N ASN A 180 -13.40 -8.55 5.78
CA ASN A 180 -14.32 -8.10 6.80
C ASN A 180 -14.09 -8.92 8.09
N VAL A 181 -13.80 -8.23 9.18
CA VAL A 181 -13.70 -8.82 10.52
C VAL A 181 -14.72 -8.12 11.41
N LEU A 182 -15.77 -8.85 11.77
CA LEU A 182 -16.85 -8.37 12.63
C LEU A 182 -16.79 -9.14 13.94
N SER A 183 -16.52 -8.47 15.05
CA SER A 183 -16.19 -9.19 16.27
C SER A 183 -16.64 -8.47 17.53
N ALA A 184 -16.89 -9.24 18.60
CA ALA A 184 -17.29 -8.75 19.91
C ALA A 184 -16.32 -9.23 21.01
N GLY A 185 -16.36 -8.57 22.16
CA GLY A 185 -15.56 -8.91 23.34
C GLY A 185 -14.07 -8.51 23.31
N SER A 186 -13.33 -8.91 24.34
CA SER A 186 -11.90 -8.66 24.56
C SER A 186 -11.01 -9.38 23.55
N GLY A 187 -9.72 -9.03 23.49
CA GLY A 187 -8.70 -9.68 22.65
C GLY A 187 -8.44 -8.95 21.33
N SER A 188 -7.59 -9.52 20.49
CA SER A 188 -7.07 -8.85 19.29
C SER A 188 -7.90 -9.17 18.04
N LYS A 189 -8.49 -8.14 17.42
CA LYS A 189 -9.25 -8.23 16.18
C LYS A 189 -8.51 -7.51 15.07
N ARG A 190 -8.17 -8.21 13.99
CA ARG A 190 -7.29 -7.71 12.92
C ARG A 190 -7.78 -8.10 11.54
N GLY A 191 -7.77 -7.17 10.59
CA GLY A 191 -7.98 -7.48 9.18
C GLY A 191 -6.77 -8.25 8.65
N ILE A 192 -5.57 -7.68 8.85
CA ILE A 192 -4.29 -8.34 8.61
C ILE A 192 -3.47 -8.34 9.90
N TYR A 193 -2.97 -9.50 10.31
CA TYR A 193 -2.09 -9.63 11.47
C TYR A 193 -0.77 -10.30 11.09
N VAL A 194 0.35 -9.64 11.39
CA VAL A 194 1.70 -10.21 11.21
C VAL A 194 2.36 -10.37 12.56
N SER A 195 2.40 -11.62 13.02
CA SER A 195 2.97 -12.03 14.32
C SER A 195 4.28 -12.82 14.18
N GLY A 196 4.57 -13.33 12.99
CA GLY A 196 5.84 -13.97 12.65
C GLY A 196 6.80 -13.02 11.91
N PRO A 197 8.06 -13.46 11.68
CA PRO A 197 9.06 -12.72 10.90
C PRO A 197 8.78 -12.76 9.38
N GLY A 198 7.50 -12.76 9.01
CA GLY A 198 7.02 -12.85 7.64
C GLY A 198 6.62 -11.48 7.08
N ALA A 199 6.33 -11.46 5.78
CA ALA A 199 5.99 -10.25 5.06
C ALA A 199 4.69 -10.40 4.28
N ILE A 200 3.74 -9.47 4.47
CA ILE A 200 2.53 -9.37 3.66
C ILE A 200 2.61 -8.17 2.74
N THR A 201 2.40 -8.42 1.44
CA THR A 201 2.36 -7.37 0.42
C THR A 201 0.95 -7.29 -0.16
N THR A 202 0.40 -6.09 -0.21
CA THR A 202 -0.97 -5.88 -0.65
C THR A 202 -1.08 -4.88 -1.81
N ARG A 203 -2.14 -5.03 -2.59
CA ARG A 203 -2.60 -4.07 -3.60
C ARG A 203 -4.12 -4.19 -3.77
N ASP A 204 -4.82 -3.07 -3.90
CA ASP A 204 -6.27 -3.07 -4.18
C ASP A 204 -7.05 -3.84 -3.10
N ILE A 205 -6.85 -3.50 -1.82
CA ILE A 205 -7.50 -4.20 -0.70
C ILE A 205 -8.36 -3.25 0.12
N ASN A 206 -9.55 -3.74 0.49
CA ASN A 206 -10.43 -3.11 1.45
C ASN A 206 -10.41 -3.91 2.75
N LEU A 207 -9.96 -3.30 3.84
CA LEU A 207 -9.99 -3.86 5.19
C LEU A 207 -11.07 -3.16 6.00
N TYR A 208 -11.99 -3.95 6.55
CA TYR A 208 -13.03 -3.47 7.44
C TYR A 208 -13.03 -4.29 8.73
N VAL A 209 -12.56 -3.70 9.81
CA VAL A 209 -12.49 -4.34 11.13
C VAL A 209 -13.38 -3.57 12.10
N SER A 210 -14.43 -4.21 12.57
CA SER A 210 -15.43 -3.57 13.43
C SER A 210 -15.76 -4.41 14.65
N GLY A 211 -15.95 -3.72 15.76
CA GLY A 211 -16.63 -4.22 16.95
C GLY A 211 -17.56 -3.18 17.55
N SER A 212 -18.26 -3.55 18.62
CA SER A 212 -19.16 -2.61 19.28
C SER A 212 -18.35 -1.57 20.08
N SER A 213 -18.95 -0.41 20.34
CA SER A 213 -18.35 0.63 21.17
C SER A 213 -18.17 0.22 22.63
N THR A 214 -18.81 -0.87 23.06
CA THR A 214 -18.69 -1.44 24.40
C THR A 214 -17.71 -2.60 24.47
N SER A 215 -17.20 -3.09 23.33
CA SER A 215 -16.22 -4.17 23.30
C SER A 215 -14.86 -3.70 23.84
N PRO A 216 -14.30 -4.32 24.90
CA PRO A 216 -13.00 -3.93 25.49
C PRO A 216 -11.77 -4.40 24.67
N GLY A 217 -11.97 -5.01 23.50
CA GLY A 217 -10.91 -5.50 22.62
C GLY A 217 -10.18 -4.41 21.84
N THR A 218 -9.14 -4.80 21.11
CA THR A 218 -8.48 -3.93 20.13
C THR A 218 -8.93 -4.31 18.73
N PHE A 219 -9.32 -3.31 17.93
CA PHE A 219 -9.87 -3.48 16.60
C PHE A 219 -9.02 -2.69 15.61
N TYR A 220 -7.99 -3.35 15.06
CA TYR A 220 -7.07 -2.72 14.13
C TYR A 220 -7.31 -3.22 12.72
N GLY A 221 -7.33 -2.32 11.73
CA GLY A 221 -7.37 -2.72 10.32
C GLY A 221 -6.20 -3.65 9.99
N ALA A 222 -4.98 -3.25 10.38
CA ALA A 222 -3.80 -4.10 10.33
C ALA A 222 -2.86 -3.90 11.52
N GLU A 223 -2.15 -4.97 11.92
CA GLU A 223 -1.10 -4.89 12.92
C GLU A 223 0.13 -5.72 12.54
N VAL A 224 1.30 -5.16 12.86
CA VAL A 224 2.57 -5.88 12.90
C VAL A 224 3.06 -5.90 14.34
N ASP A 225 3.28 -7.09 14.87
CA ASP A 225 3.64 -7.34 16.28
C ASP A 225 4.94 -8.16 16.41
N ASN A 226 5.61 -8.42 15.29
CA ASN A 226 6.93 -9.04 15.25
C ASN A 226 8.00 -8.04 14.82
N SER A 227 9.16 -8.04 15.46
CA SER A 227 10.26 -7.11 15.15
C SER A 227 10.82 -7.26 13.74
N SER A 228 10.69 -8.45 13.14
CA SER A 228 11.07 -8.73 11.75
C SER A 228 9.87 -8.85 10.81
N GLY A 229 8.65 -8.69 11.35
CA GLY A 229 7.42 -8.71 10.57
C GLY A 229 7.25 -7.43 9.75
N GLN A 230 6.65 -7.58 8.56
CA GLN A 230 6.49 -6.45 7.63
C GLN A 230 5.13 -6.50 6.94
N VAL A 231 4.47 -5.35 6.80
CA VAL A 231 3.28 -5.21 5.96
C VAL A 231 3.42 -3.99 5.06
N GLN A 232 3.04 -4.16 3.79
CA GLN A 232 3.01 -3.09 2.82
C GLN A 232 1.63 -2.94 2.18
N PHE A 233 1.15 -1.70 2.13
CA PHE A 233 -0.12 -1.30 1.53
C PHE A 233 0.09 -0.46 0.28
N ARG A 234 -0.74 -0.69 -0.75
CA ARG A 234 -0.82 0.15 -1.96
C ARG A 234 -2.25 0.18 -2.46
N THR A 235 -2.75 1.35 -2.84
CA THR A 235 -4.11 1.48 -3.40
C THR A 235 -5.14 0.73 -2.56
N SER A 236 -5.17 1.00 -1.25
CA SER A 236 -5.94 0.19 -0.29
C SER A 236 -6.68 1.08 0.68
N THR A 237 -7.86 0.66 1.14
CA THR A 237 -8.65 1.36 2.14
C THR A 237 -8.66 0.55 3.43
N ILE A 238 -8.26 1.17 4.54
CA ILE A 238 -8.08 0.48 5.82
C ILE A 238 -8.93 1.16 6.89
N PHE A 239 -9.84 0.39 7.49
CA PHE A 239 -10.65 0.80 8.61
C PHE A 239 -10.48 -0.18 9.78
N GLY A 240 -10.25 0.35 10.97
CA GLY A 240 -10.42 -0.38 12.24
C GLY A 240 -11.02 0.51 13.32
N THR A 241 -11.98 -0.01 14.09
CA THR A 241 -12.69 0.76 15.14
C THR A 241 -11.75 1.40 16.16
N THR A 242 -10.67 0.74 16.57
CA THR A 242 -9.68 1.32 17.50
C THR A 242 -8.59 2.09 16.76
N ALA A 243 -8.07 1.52 15.67
CA ALA A 243 -7.11 2.18 14.79
C ALA A 243 -7.12 1.55 13.39
N ASP A 244 -6.73 2.30 12.36
CA ASP A 244 -6.63 1.73 11.02
C ASP A 244 -5.40 0.82 10.93
N ILE A 245 -4.28 1.25 11.52
CA ILE A 245 -3.04 0.49 11.58
C ILE A 245 -2.42 0.55 12.98
N CYS A 246 -1.64 -0.47 13.34
CA CYS A 246 -0.82 -0.46 14.54
C CYS A 246 0.52 -1.15 14.29
N GLN A 247 1.62 -0.40 14.34
CA GLN A 247 2.97 -0.98 14.30
C GLN A 247 3.44 -1.22 15.74
N SER A 248 2.89 -2.25 16.38
CA SER A 248 3.30 -2.65 17.73
C SER A 248 4.78 -3.05 17.76
N SER A 249 5.24 -3.69 16.69
CA SER A 249 6.63 -3.99 16.39
C SER A 249 6.85 -4.00 14.86
N GLY A 250 8.07 -4.28 14.39
CA GLY A 250 8.36 -4.45 12.96
C GLY A 250 8.11 -3.20 12.11
N SER A 251 7.58 -3.37 10.89
CA SER A 251 7.30 -2.25 9.98
C SER A 251 5.97 -2.32 9.24
N ILE A 252 5.27 -1.18 9.19
CA ILE A 252 4.13 -0.93 8.30
C ILE A 252 4.53 0.15 7.30
N GLN A 253 4.31 -0.14 6.02
CA GLN A 253 4.65 0.73 4.90
C GLN A 253 3.38 1.08 4.10
N LEU A 254 3.03 2.36 4.03
CA LEU A 254 1.87 2.85 3.27
C LEU A 254 2.31 3.45 1.95
N GLY A 255 1.96 2.84 0.84
CA GLY A 255 2.25 3.33 -0.50
C GLY A 255 1.20 4.31 -1.04
N PRO A 256 1.40 4.79 -2.28
CA PRO A 256 0.46 5.67 -2.95
C PRO A 256 -0.94 5.07 -3.04
N GLY A 257 -1.95 5.94 -2.90
CA GLY A 257 -3.36 5.56 -2.98
C GLY A 257 -3.87 4.75 -1.78
N THR A 258 -3.09 4.60 -0.71
CA THR A 258 -3.59 4.00 0.54
C THR A 258 -4.30 5.04 1.39
N ASP A 259 -5.55 4.74 1.76
CA ASP A 259 -6.38 5.56 2.63
C ASP A 259 -6.58 4.89 4.00
N LEU A 260 -6.16 5.59 5.05
CA LEU A 260 -6.54 5.27 6.43
C LEU A 260 -7.84 6.02 6.74
N VAL A 261 -8.94 5.32 6.97
CA VAL A 261 -10.28 5.93 7.04
C VAL A 261 -10.42 6.86 8.25
N ASN A 262 -9.94 6.42 9.42
CA ASN A 262 -10.02 7.18 10.67
C ASN A 262 -8.75 8.01 10.95
N LYS A 263 -7.71 7.90 10.11
CA LYS A 263 -6.42 8.58 10.25
C LYS A 263 -5.71 8.29 11.58
N THR A 264 -5.92 7.09 12.15
CA THR A 264 -5.33 6.68 13.43
C THR A 264 -4.37 5.50 13.27
N ALA A 265 -3.19 5.65 13.87
CA ALA A 265 -2.12 4.64 13.92
C ALA A 265 -1.89 4.09 15.35
N ALA A 266 -2.90 4.17 16.23
CA ALA A 266 -2.81 3.76 17.64
C ALA A 266 -1.64 4.40 18.43
N GLY A 267 -1.22 5.61 18.05
CA GLY A 267 -0.06 6.29 18.64
C GLY A 267 1.29 5.65 18.29
N LYS A 268 1.35 4.80 17.25
CA LYS A 268 2.57 4.14 16.76
C LYS A 268 3.08 4.80 15.48
N ASN A 269 4.38 4.64 15.25
CA ASN A 269 5.03 5.08 14.02
C ASN A 269 4.68 4.15 12.84
N PHE A 270 4.87 4.66 11.63
CA PHE A 270 4.79 3.90 10.39
C PHE A 270 5.60 4.64 9.32
N THR A 271 5.86 3.99 8.18
CA THR A 271 6.56 4.61 7.04
C THR A 271 5.59 4.82 5.89
N THR A 272 5.73 5.92 5.17
CA THR A 272 4.98 6.18 3.93
C THR A 272 5.92 6.16 2.73
N TYR A 273 5.40 5.67 1.60
CA TYR A 273 5.99 5.80 0.26
C TYR A 273 5.20 6.76 -0.61
N VAL A 274 4.68 7.84 -0.02
CA VAL A 274 3.93 8.87 -0.72
C VAL A 274 4.82 10.10 -0.82
N TYR A 275 5.25 10.45 -2.03
CA TYR A 275 6.13 11.60 -2.29
C TYR A 275 5.30 12.79 -2.76
N PRO A 276 5.73 14.03 -2.45
CA PRO A 276 5.27 15.17 -3.22
C PRO A 276 5.73 14.95 -4.67
N THR A 277 4.80 14.90 -5.62
CA THR A 277 5.13 14.82 -7.05
C THR A 277 5.78 16.11 -7.55
N THR A 278 5.65 17.18 -6.78
CA THR A 278 6.05 18.53 -7.16
C THR A 278 6.43 19.34 -5.91
N LEU A 279 7.53 20.08 -5.99
CA LEU A 279 7.90 21.13 -5.04
C LEU A 279 7.82 22.49 -5.73
N TRP A 280 7.14 23.44 -5.09
CA TRP A 280 6.98 24.80 -5.60
C TRP A 280 7.90 25.76 -4.85
N TYR A 281 8.54 26.64 -5.60
CA TYR A 281 9.39 27.71 -5.12
C TYR A 281 8.95 29.00 -5.80
N GLY A 282 8.84 30.08 -5.04
CA GLY A 282 8.28 31.32 -5.54
C GLY A 282 8.89 32.55 -4.88
N THR A 283 9.06 33.59 -5.67
CA THR A 283 9.35 34.93 -5.19
C THR A 283 8.24 35.87 -5.64
N ILE A 284 7.96 36.90 -4.85
CA ILE A 284 7.02 37.97 -5.20
C ILE A 284 7.78 39.29 -5.19
N GLY A 285 7.74 40.03 -6.29
CA GLY A 285 8.49 41.27 -6.49
C GLY A 285 9.72 41.11 -7.39
N SER A 286 10.55 42.16 -7.41
CA SER A 286 11.73 42.25 -8.28
C SER A 286 12.93 41.49 -7.73
N MET A 287 13.54 40.62 -8.53
CA MET A 287 14.71 39.83 -8.14
C MET A 287 15.91 40.68 -7.73
N THR A 288 16.02 41.93 -8.19
CA THR A 288 17.11 42.85 -7.83
C THR A 288 16.89 43.59 -6.50
N ASN A 289 15.71 43.49 -5.88
CA ASN A 289 15.39 44.14 -4.59
C ASN A 289 15.92 43.36 -3.36
N THR A 290 16.87 42.45 -3.54
CA THR A 290 17.47 41.64 -2.47
C THR A 290 18.48 42.41 -1.61
N GLY A 291 18.92 43.59 -2.06
CA GLY A 291 20.02 44.33 -1.44
C GLY A 291 21.40 43.75 -1.75
N LEU A 292 21.51 42.77 -2.65
CA LEU A 292 22.76 42.19 -3.11
C LEU A 292 23.34 42.96 -4.32
N THR A 293 24.66 42.95 -4.43
CA THR A 293 25.36 43.51 -5.61
C THR A 293 25.04 42.71 -6.88
N PRO A 294 25.02 43.33 -8.07
CA PRO A 294 24.73 42.65 -9.34
C PRO A 294 25.56 41.39 -9.57
N ASN A 295 25.02 40.42 -10.32
CA ASN A 295 25.64 39.10 -10.56
C ASN A 295 25.75 38.25 -9.28
N PHE A 296 24.61 38.04 -8.62
CA PHE A 296 24.55 37.29 -7.36
C PHE A 296 23.88 35.93 -7.53
N SER A 297 24.16 35.05 -6.57
CA SER A 297 23.48 33.77 -6.38
C SER A 297 22.72 33.80 -5.05
N VAL A 298 21.46 33.36 -5.08
CA VAL A 298 20.61 33.22 -3.90
C VAL A 298 19.86 31.90 -3.92
N TYR A 299 19.29 31.51 -2.81
CA TYR A 299 18.61 30.23 -2.66
C TYR A 299 17.13 30.43 -2.33
N LEU A 300 16.28 29.77 -3.12
CA LEU A 300 14.84 29.80 -2.94
C LEU A 300 14.43 28.82 -1.83
N MET A 301 13.35 29.15 -1.12
CA MET A 301 12.72 28.25 -0.15
C MET A 301 11.45 27.64 -0.75
N PRO A 302 11.07 26.41 -0.37
CA PRO A 302 9.77 25.86 -0.75
C PRO A 302 8.63 26.78 -0.31
N GLY A 303 7.66 27.01 -1.18
CA GLY A 303 6.60 27.99 -1.02
C GLY A 303 6.88 29.29 -1.77
N ALA A 304 6.12 30.35 -1.48
CA ALA A 304 6.29 31.68 -2.06
C ALA A 304 6.52 32.71 -0.95
N SER A 305 7.43 33.64 -1.16
CA SER A 305 7.68 34.75 -0.24
C SER A 305 8.03 36.03 -0.99
N THR A 306 7.73 37.17 -0.38
CA THR A 306 8.07 38.49 -0.92
C THR A 306 9.56 38.71 -0.85
N ILE A 307 10.13 39.25 -1.92
CA ILE A 307 11.53 39.62 -1.98
C ILE A 307 11.78 40.80 -1.04
N GLN A 308 12.78 40.65 -0.17
CA GLN A 308 13.15 41.68 0.79
C GLN A 308 14.66 41.64 1.04
N ALA A 309 15.26 42.81 1.19
CA ALA A 309 16.60 42.95 1.74
C ALA A 309 16.58 42.69 3.26
N SER A 310 17.73 42.32 3.83
CA SER A 310 17.86 42.27 5.29
C SER A 310 17.60 43.66 5.87
N GLN A 311 16.65 43.76 6.80
CA GLN A 311 16.27 45.03 7.42
C GLN A 311 15.98 44.84 8.90
N SER A 312 16.36 45.83 9.71
CA SER A 312 16.02 45.86 11.14
C SER A 312 15.01 46.98 11.37
N ILE A 313 13.77 46.63 11.71
CA ILE A 313 12.68 47.58 11.96
C ILE A 313 12.15 47.35 13.38
N GLY A 314 12.20 48.39 14.21
CA GLY A 314 11.67 48.31 15.59
C GLY A 314 12.33 47.23 16.44
N GLY A 315 13.62 46.97 16.24
CA GLY A 315 14.39 45.94 16.97
C GLY A 315 14.16 44.51 16.49
N ARG A 316 13.38 44.29 15.41
CA ARG A 316 13.21 42.99 14.76
C ARG A 316 14.01 42.93 13.47
N THR A 317 14.80 41.86 13.30
CA THR A 317 15.56 41.61 12.07
C THR A 317 14.71 40.76 11.13
N PHE A 318 14.41 41.28 9.95
CA PHE A 318 13.86 40.52 8.84
C PHE A 318 15.02 40.02 8.00
N TYR A 319 15.08 38.70 7.81
CA TYR A 319 16.11 38.07 7.00
C TYR A 319 15.79 38.23 5.52
N GLN A 320 16.85 38.41 4.73
CA GLN A 320 16.78 38.56 3.29
C GLN A 320 16.09 37.35 2.63
N TYR A 321 15.21 37.61 1.68
CA TYR A 321 14.68 36.61 0.77
C TYR A 321 14.76 37.11 -0.68
N PRO A 322 15.26 36.30 -1.63
CA PRO A 322 15.82 34.96 -1.43
C PRO A 322 17.15 34.98 -0.65
N ASP A 323 17.43 33.88 0.06
CA ASP A 323 18.51 33.83 1.06
C ASP A 323 19.90 33.71 0.39
N SER A 324 20.91 34.24 1.05
CA SER A 324 22.32 34.02 0.68
C SER A 324 22.84 32.63 1.11
N ASN A 325 22.17 31.98 2.06
CA ASN A 325 22.50 30.63 2.53
C ASN A 325 21.68 29.56 1.82
N ILE A 326 22.26 28.37 1.67
CA ILE A 326 21.58 27.24 1.03
C ILE A 326 20.38 26.80 1.87
N ASN A 327 19.20 26.87 1.27
CA ASN A 327 17.96 26.37 1.84
C ASN A 327 17.68 24.95 1.38
N TYR A 328 17.43 24.04 2.33
CA TYR A 328 17.30 22.62 2.05
C TYR A 328 15.87 22.12 2.25
N TYR A 329 15.38 21.35 1.28
CA TYR A 329 14.27 20.43 1.45
C TYR A 329 14.84 19.01 1.62
N ALA A 330 14.61 18.38 2.77
CA ALA A 330 15.10 17.04 3.05
C ALA A 330 14.15 15.98 2.47
N ILE A 331 14.68 15.17 1.58
CA ILE A 331 13.96 14.06 0.95
C ILE A 331 13.73 12.95 1.98
N GLN A 332 12.48 12.57 2.21
CA GLN A 332 12.13 11.61 3.26
C GLN A 332 12.24 10.14 2.82
N GLN A 333 12.46 9.89 1.52
CA GLN A 333 12.53 8.56 0.91
C GLN A 333 13.21 8.61 -0.45
N LYS A 334 13.65 7.48 -1.00
CA LYS A 334 14.29 7.47 -2.33
C LYS A 334 13.34 8.03 -3.39
N SER A 335 13.82 8.98 -4.18
CA SER A 335 13.05 9.67 -5.24
C SER A 335 13.93 9.96 -6.45
N VAL A 336 13.31 10.39 -7.56
CA VAL A 336 13.99 10.85 -8.77
C VAL A 336 13.51 12.26 -9.07
N CYS A 337 14.42 13.23 -9.10
CA CYS A 337 14.12 14.55 -9.67
C CYS A 337 14.30 14.46 -11.17
N PHE A 338 13.25 14.76 -11.94
CA PHE A 338 13.24 14.56 -13.39
C PHE A 338 12.89 15.81 -14.19
N GLY A 339 12.55 16.90 -13.51
CA GLY A 339 12.03 18.08 -14.17
C GLY A 339 12.22 19.37 -13.38
N LEU A 340 12.38 20.45 -14.13
CA LEU A 340 12.31 21.81 -13.64
C LEU A 340 11.54 22.67 -14.65
N PHE A 341 10.49 23.35 -14.18
CA PHE A 341 9.82 24.41 -14.91
C PHE A 341 10.06 25.73 -14.18
N VAL A 342 10.52 26.75 -14.91
CA VAL A 342 10.78 28.10 -14.39
C VAL A 342 9.92 29.09 -15.15
N SER A 343 9.29 30.02 -14.46
CA SER A 343 8.49 31.08 -15.05
C SER A 343 8.66 32.39 -14.28
N SER A 344 8.46 33.53 -14.93
CA SER A 344 8.40 34.83 -14.30
C SER A 344 7.26 35.68 -14.89
N SER A 345 6.80 36.69 -14.16
CA SER A 345 5.81 37.65 -14.69
C SER A 345 6.47 38.67 -15.63
N VAL A 346 7.76 38.95 -15.41
CA VAL A 346 8.60 39.82 -16.25
C VAL A 346 9.93 39.11 -16.51
N GLY A 347 10.41 39.14 -17.76
CA GLY A 347 11.68 38.53 -18.15
C GLY A 347 12.90 39.34 -17.67
N PRO A 348 14.12 38.79 -17.72
CA PRO A 348 15.33 39.47 -17.25
C PRO A 348 15.66 40.82 -17.91
N GLY A 349 15.15 41.09 -19.12
CA GLY A 349 15.52 42.23 -19.93
C GLY A 349 16.75 41.97 -20.81
N VAL A 350 16.90 42.75 -21.87
CA VAL A 350 17.91 42.52 -22.93
C VAL A 350 19.33 42.42 -22.35
N GLY A 351 20.05 41.36 -22.70
CA GLY A 351 21.41 41.06 -22.26
C GLY A 351 21.49 40.41 -20.87
N ASN A 352 20.35 40.15 -20.22
CA ASN A 352 20.30 39.56 -18.88
C ASN A 352 19.69 38.15 -18.90
N THR A 353 20.00 37.40 -17.86
CA THR A 353 19.56 36.04 -17.61
C THR A 353 19.11 35.88 -16.17
N THR A 354 18.13 35.03 -15.97
CA THR A 354 17.80 34.45 -14.67
C THR A 354 17.87 32.96 -14.80
N LYS A 355 18.84 32.37 -14.11
CA LYS A 355 19.13 30.94 -14.16
C LYS A 355 18.78 30.30 -12.83
N VAL A 356 18.07 29.19 -12.87
CA VAL A 356 17.65 28.41 -11.71
C VAL A 356 18.23 27.01 -11.85
N VAL A 357 18.94 26.57 -10.83
CA VAL A 357 19.66 25.29 -10.79
C VAL A 357 19.14 24.47 -9.63
N VAL A 358 18.71 23.23 -9.91
CA VAL A 358 18.44 22.24 -8.86
C VAL A 358 19.77 21.75 -8.32
N MET A 359 19.90 21.76 -6.99
CA MET A 359 21.07 21.27 -6.29
C MET A 359 20.72 20.04 -5.46
N LYS A 360 21.65 19.08 -5.42
CA LYS A 360 21.63 17.91 -4.54
C LYS A 360 22.75 18.03 -3.53
N ASN A 361 22.43 18.02 -2.24
CA ASN A 361 23.39 18.09 -1.13
C ASN A 361 24.39 19.27 -1.25
N GLY A 362 23.92 20.42 -1.75
CA GLY A 362 24.75 21.60 -1.95
C GLY A 362 25.63 21.56 -3.20
N VAL A 363 25.43 20.59 -4.10
CA VAL A 363 26.12 20.48 -5.39
C VAL A 363 25.13 20.67 -6.54
N ASP A 364 25.52 21.43 -7.56
CA ASP A 364 24.71 21.63 -8.76
C ASP A 364 24.44 20.32 -9.49
N THR A 365 23.24 20.20 -10.04
CA THR A 365 22.89 19.13 -10.96
C THR A 365 22.79 19.66 -12.38
N ALA A 366 22.63 18.76 -13.36
CA ALA A 366 22.37 19.16 -14.74
C ALA A 366 20.99 19.84 -14.92
N ILE A 367 20.06 19.66 -13.97
CA ILE A 367 18.69 20.19 -14.06
C ILE A 367 18.72 21.70 -13.83
N THR A 368 18.70 22.45 -14.94
CA THR A 368 18.84 23.91 -14.96
C THR A 368 17.83 24.53 -15.92
N GLY A 369 17.09 25.54 -15.45
CA GLY A 369 16.21 26.38 -16.25
C GLY A 369 16.79 27.78 -16.37
N THR A 370 16.92 28.31 -17.58
CA THR A 370 17.40 29.68 -17.82
C THR A 370 16.38 30.44 -18.65
N ILE A 371 15.94 31.58 -18.12
CA ILE A 371 15.21 32.60 -18.88
C ILE A 371 16.20 33.71 -19.26
N THR A 372 16.07 34.25 -20.47
CA THR A 372 17.01 35.23 -21.05
C THR A 372 16.20 36.32 -21.75
N ASP A 373 16.69 37.56 -21.72
CA ASP A 373 16.06 38.69 -22.39
C ASP A 373 14.57 38.87 -21.98
N GLY A 374 13.66 38.86 -22.96
CA GLY A 374 12.21 38.94 -22.73
C GLY A 374 11.53 37.59 -22.49
N ILE A 375 12.26 36.48 -22.46
CA ILE A 375 11.67 35.15 -22.27
C ILE A 375 11.14 35.04 -20.84
N LEU A 376 9.89 34.56 -20.72
CA LEU A 376 9.18 34.46 -19.45
C LEU A 376 9.23 33.06 -18.82
N ALA A 377 9.62 32.03 -19.57
CA ALA A 377 9.62 30.67 -19.05
C ALA A 377 10.69 29.80 -19.67
N SER A 378 11.16 28.81 -18.91
CA SER A 378 12.15 27.81 -19.29
C SER A 378 11.76 26.45 -18.72
N ARG A 379 12.12 25.38 -19.43
CA ARG A 379 11.80 24.00 -19.03
C ARG A 379 13.03 23.13 -19.20
N TYR A 380 13.25 22.22 -18.26
CA TYR A 380 14.30 21.21 -18.35
C TYR A 380 13.74 19.85 -17.98
N TYR A 381 13.77 18.90 -18.92
CA TYR A 381 13.30 17.53 -18.74
C TYR A 381 14.21 16.49 -19.45
N ASP A 382 15.47 16.87 -19.72
CA ASP A 382 16.39 16.09 -20.55
C ASP A 382 17.23 15.08 -19.74
N SER A 383 17.24 15.20 -18.41
CA SER A 383 17.96 14.29 -17.51
C SER A 383 17.29 14.21 -16.14
N SER A 384 17.62 13.18 -15.38
CA SER A 384 17.18 13.01 -14.00
C SER A 384 18.33 12.92 -13.00
N VAL A 385 18.00 13.09 -11.72
CA VAL A 385 18.90 12.97 -10.59
C VAL A 385 18.27 12.05 -9.57
N ASP A 386 18.96 10.95 -9.25
CA ASP A 386 18.56 10.05 -8.18
C ASP A 386 18.79 10.69 -6.81
N LEU A 387 17.81 10.56 -5.93
CA LEU A 387 17.83 11.08 -4.56
C LEU A 387 17.66 9.90 -3.61
N ALA A 388 18.63 9.71 -2.73
CA ALA A 388 18.52 8.80 -1.60
C ALA A 388 17.63 9.40 -0.50
N GLN A 389 17.20 8.55 0.44
CA GLN A 389 16.58 9.04 1.66
C GLN A 389 17.55 9.98 2.39
N PHE A 390 17.02 11.10 2.85
CA PHE A 390 17.73 12.22 3.50
C PHE A 390 18.69 13.03 2.62
N ASP A 391 18.76 12.76 1.32
CA ASP A 391 19.36 13.73 0.39
C ASP A 391 18.61 15.07 0.49
N LYS A 392 19.32 16.17 0.30
CA LYS A 392 18.78 17.52 0.41
C LYS A 392 18.69 18.16 -0.97
N ILE A 393 17.52 18.67 -1.31
CA ILE A 393 17.32 19.50 -2.52
C ILE A 393 17.40 20.98 -2.13
N SER A 394 18.05 21.79 -2.98
CA SER A 394 17.97 23.25 -2.95
C SER A 394 17.76 23.79 -4.35
N LEU A 395 17.24 25.02 -4.48
CA LEU A 395 17.24 25.76 -5.74
C LEU A 395 18.14 26.98 -5.61
N ARG A 396 19.21 27.00 -6.39
CA ARG A 396 20.02 28.21 -6.57
C ARG A 396 19.46 29.02 -7.71
N CYS A 397 19.29 30.31 -7.51
CA CYS A 397 18.93 31.28 -8.52
C CYS A 397 20.10 32.25 -8.73
N GLU A 398 20.53 32.37 -9.98
CA GLU A 398 21.60 33.25 -10.46
C GLU A 398 20.97 34.37 -11.29
N ILE A 399 21.21 35.61 -10.89
CA ILE A 399 20.67 36.81 -11.52
C ILE A 399 21.82 37.59 -12.14
N SER A 400 21.84 37.73 -13.47
CA SER A 400 22.88 38.51 -14.15
C SER A 400 22.49 39.98 -14.32
N GLY A 401 23.47 40.87 -14.23
CA GLY A 401 23.33 42.29 -14.55
C GLY A 401 22.58 43.11 -13.49
N ALA A 402 22.97 44.37 -13.35
CA ALA A 402 22.32 45.30 -12.41
C ALA A 402 20.91 45.70 -12.84
N THR A 403 20.63 45.55 -14.14
CA THR A 403 19.37 45.95 -14.79
C THR A 403 18.42 44.77 -15.00
N ASN A 404 18.66 43.64 -14.31
CA ASN A 404 17.78 42.48 -14.43
C ASN A 404 16.37 42.82 -13.96
N ALA A 405 15.41 42.63 -14.85
CA ALA A 405 14.00 42.99 -14.64
C ALA A 405 13.13 41.79 -14.24
N THR A 406 13.71 40.66 -13.82
CA THR A 406 12.93 39.48 -13.46
C THR A 406 12.04 39.76 -12.26
N HIS A 407 10.73 39.58 -12.42
CA HIS A 407 9.73 39.73 -11.36
C HIS A 407 8.91 38.46 -11.18
N ASP A 408 8.49 38.23 -9.94
CA ASP A 408 7.60 37.13 -9.55
C ASP A 408 8.08 35.78 -10.13
N LEU A 409 9.30 35.37 -9.75
CA LEU A 409 9.92 34.16 -10.25
C LEU A 409 9.31 32.93 -9.57
N TRP A 410 8.82 31.98 -10.35
CA TRP A 410 8.27 30.71 -9.88
C TRP A 410 9.08 29.56 -10.47
N ALA A 411 9.37 28.55 -9.66
CA ALA A 411 10.01 27.33 -10.08
C ALA A 411 9.28 26.11 -9.52
N GLN A 412 9.06 25.14 -10.39
CA GLN A 412 8.42 23.86 -10.10
C GLN A 412 9.48 22.77 -10.29
N VAL A 413 9.83 22.06 -9.22
CA VAL A 413 10.68 20.87 -9.29
C VAL A 413 9.80 19.64 -9.27
N ASP A 414 9.95 18.80 -10.29
CA ASP A 414 9.16 17.57 -10.43
C ASP A 414 9.93 16.35 -9.90
N LEU A 415 9.24 15.57 -9.08
CA LEU A 415 9.76 14.41 -8.37
C LEU A 415 8.92 13.15 -8.65
N PHE A 416 9.58 11.99 -8.68
CA PHE A 416 8.98 10.67 -8.74
C PHE A 416 9.47 9.75 -7.63
#